data_AF-A0A0E3SI95-F1
#
_entry.id   AF-A0A0E3SI95-F1
#
_cell.length_a   1.000
_cell.length_b   1.000
_cell.length_c   1.000
_cell.angle_alpha   90.00
_cell.angle_beta   90.00
_cell.angle_gamma   90.00
#
_symmetry.space_group_name_H-M   'P 1'
#
loop_
_entity.id
_entity.type
_entity.pdbx_description
1 polymer ?
#
loop_
_entity_poly.entity_id
_entity_poly.type
_entity_poly.pdbx_seq_one_letter_code
_entity_poly.pdbx_strand_id
1 'polypeptide(L)'
;MKTKIIVLLLIFGAVLFSGCTGNEQPSTEKNATPEETVTPVENTTVVGTPEENIIPEENVTPEVNVTSEENVTPGENGKLNISTSEIKETPYLLRLINKRVSSSSLEIKKGESVSWINMEENPKRVLTLVSEEKLFENTNLAYRRAFTYTFNETGDYHFSIVGQPRMNVTVGVAEP
;
A
#
# COMPACT_ATOMS: atom_id res chain seq x y z
N MET A 1 -49.18 -9.24 -5.98
CA MET A 1 -47.80 -9.77 -6.06
C MET A 1 -47.28 -10.19 -4.68
N LYS A 2 -48.06 -10.97 -3.90
CA LYS A 2 -47.71 -11.34 -2.50
C LYS A 2 -47.90 -12.83 -2.19
N THR A 3 -48.86 -13.51 -2.80
CA THR A 3 -49.09 -14.95 -2.61
C THR A 3 -48.06 -15.83 -3.33
N LYS A 4 -47.57 -15.41 -4.51
CA LYS A 4 -46.56 -16.19 -5.28
C LYS A 4 -45.17 -16.20 -4.62
N ILE A 5 -44.82 -15.15 -3.87
CA ILE A 5 -43.54 -15.07 -3.12
C ILE A 5 -43.59 -15.95 -1.87
N ILE A 6 -44.73 -16.04 -1.19
CA ILE A 6 -44.90 -16.89 0.00
C ILE A 6 -44.80 -18.39 -0.36
N VAL A 7 -45.38 -18.79 -1.49
CA VAL A 7 -45.26 -20.17 -1.99
C VAL A 7 -43.80 -20.50 -2.38
N LEU A 8 -43.08 -19.55 -2.97
CA LEU A 8 -41.67 -19.76 -3.35
C LEU A 8 -40.75 -19.92 -2.13
N LEU A 9 -40.98 -19.16 -1.04
CA LEU A 9 -40.22 -19.28 0.20
C LEU A 9 -40.47 -20.60 0.94
N LEU A 10 -41.69 -21.14 0.90
CA LEU A 10 -42.02 -22.43 1.51
C LEU A 10 -41.34 -23.62 0.84
N ILE A 11 -41.14 -23.56 -0.49
CA ILE A 11 -40.48 -24.62 -1.25
C ILE A 11 -38.95 -24.59 -1.04
N PHE A 12 -38.35 -23.40 -0.93
CA PHE A 12 -36.90 -23.26 -0.73
C PHE A 12 -36.46 -23.63 0.70
N GLY A 13 -37.31 -23.46 1.71
CA GLY A 13 -37.00 -23.77 3.10
C GLY A 13 -36.86 -25.28 3.41
N ALA A 14 -37.49 -26.15 2.63
CA ALA A 14 -37.46 -27.59 2.87
C ALA A 14 -36.14 -28.28 2.46
N VAL A 15 -35.27 -27.59 1.70
CA VAL A 15 -34.03 -28.18 1.15
C VAL A 15 -32.81 -27.94 2.07
N LEU A 16 -32.91 -27.06 3.07
CA LEU A 16 -31.78 -26.67 3.93
C LEU A 16 -31.66 -27.45 5.26
N PHE A 17 -32.53 -28.46 5.50
CA PHE A 17 -32.53 -29.26 6.73
C PHE A 17 -32.11 -30.73 6.54
N SER A 18 -31.54 -31.10 5.39
CA SER A 18 -30.87 -32.39 5.21
C SER A 18 -29.48 -32.35 5.85
N GLY A 19 -29.44 -32.54 7.17
CA GLY A 19 -28.20 -32.63 7.93
C GLY A 19 -27.32 -33.82 7.49
N CYS A 20 -26.01 -33.57 7.43
CA CYS A 20 -24.99 -34.60 7.58
C CYS A 20 -24.37 -34.44 8.98
N THR A 21 -24.83 -35.23 9.94
CA THR A 21 -24.08 -35.57 11.16
C THR A 21 -23.29 -36.83 10.84
N GLY A 22 -21.97 -36.71 10.73
CA GLY A 22 -21.09 -37.82 10.35
C GLY A 22 -19.73 -37.70 11.02
N ASN A 23 -19.71 -38.16 12.27
CA ASN A 23 -18.65 -38.85 13.01
C ASN A 23 -17.24 -38.23 13.06
N GLU A 24 -16.84 -37.93 14.30
CA GLU A 24 -15.47 -37.72 14.74
C GLU A 24 -14.57 -38.90 14.31
N GLN A 25 -13.37 -38.59 13.83
CA GLN A 25 -12.26 -39.55 13.79
C GLN A 25 -10.99 -38.88 14.35
N PRO A 26 -10.38 -39.43 15.41
CA PRO A 26 -9.09 -38.97 15.90
C PRO A 26 -7.99 -39.64 15.08
N SER A 27 -7.22 -38.88 14.32
CA SER A 27 -5.93 -39.37 13.81
C SER A 27 -4.87 -39.14 14.88
N THR A 28 -4.50 -40.22 15.55
CA THR A 28 -3.27 -40.31 16.32
C THR A 28 -2.16 -40.69 15.34
N GLU A 29 -1.15 -39.84 15.19
CA GLU A 29 0.20 -40.37 15.02
C GLU A 29 1.22 -39.44 15.66
N LYS A 30 1.94 -40.04 16.61
CA LYS A 30 3.04 -39.47 17.38
C LYS A 30 4.27 -40.19 16.85
N ASN A 31 5.32 -39.45 16.47
CA ASN A 31 6.74 -39.86 16.57
C ASN A 31 7.58 -38.67 16.08
N ALA A 32 8.31 -37.98 16.95
CA ALA A 32 9.60 -38.35 17.56
C ALA A 32 10.78 -37.72 16.78
N THR A 33 11.33 -36.64 17.33
CA THR A 33 12.71 -36.13 17.16
C THR A 33 13.68 -37.16 17.79
N PRO A 34 14.92 -37.36 17.29
CA PRO A 34 16.05 -36.49 17.68
C PRO A 34 17.09 -36.17 16.59
N GLU A 35 17.86 -35.13 16.92
CA GLU A 35 19.14 -34.59 16.42
C GLU A 35 20.01 -35.45 15.49
N GLU A 36 20.71 -34.80 14.54
CA GLU A 36 22.17 -34.84 14.54
C GLU A 36 22.79 -33.50 14.10
N THR A 37 23.77 -33.10 14.91
CA THR A 37 24.75 -32.02 14.78
C THR A 37 25.93 -32.47 13.94
N VAL A 38 26.46 -31.65 13.02
CA VAL A 38 27.93 -31.44 12.84
C VAL A 38 28.21 -30.08 12.17
N THR A 39 29.11 -29.30 12.79
CA THR A 39 29.84 -28.11 12.27
C THR A 39 31.35 -28.46 12.18
N PRO A 40 32.28 -27.55 11.81
CA PRO A 40 32.69 -27.00 10.50
C PRO A 40 34.07 -27.54 10.00
N VAL A 41 34.48 -27.16 8.78
CA VAL A 41 35.87 -27.25 8.26
C VAL A 41 36.04 -26.10 7.25
N GLU A 42 37.16 -25.40 7.01
CA GLU A 42 38.33 -24.92 7.76
C GLU A 42 38.93 -23.81 6.83
N ASN A 43 39.76 -22.96 7.42
CA ASN A 43 40.47 -21.77 6.96
C ASN A 43 41.19 -21.83 5.58
N THR A 44 41.40 -20.68 4.91
CA THR A 44 42.69 -20.28 4.27
C THR A 44 42.70 -18.81 3.82
N THR A 45 43.74 -18.11 4.26
CA THR A 45 44.19 -16.74 3.93
C THR A 45 45.13 -16.71 2.73
N VAL A 46 44.96 -15.81 1.75
CA VAL A 46 46.01 -15.24 0.84
C VAL A 46 45.45 -13.92 0.22
N VAL A 47 45.81 -12.70 0.65
CA VAL A 47 46.95 -11.81 0.29
C VAL A 47 47.13 -11.52 -1.22
N GLY A 48 46.98 -10.25 -1.65
CA GLY A 48 47.63 -9.74 -2.87
C GLY A 48 46.94 -8.56 -3.60
N THR A 49 47.44 -7.34 -3.39
CA THR A 49 47.30 -6.11 -4.20
C THR A 49 48.46 -6.07 -5.23
N PRO A 50 48.33 -5.57 -6.49
CA PRO A 50 48.46 -4.14 -6.90
C PRO A 50 47.43 -3.70 -7.98
N GLU A 51 46.80 -2.52 -7.94
CA GLU A 51 47.25 -1.17 -8.39
C GLU A 51 47.68 -1.09 -9.87
N GLU A 52 46.85 -0.51 -10.76
CA GLU A 52 47.23 0.53 -11.75
C GLU A 52 46.02 1.17 -12.49
N ASN A 53 45.71 2.41 -12.10
CA ASN A 53 45.53 3.65 -12.90
C ASN A 53 44.95 3.63 -14.34
N ILE A 54 43.85 4.36 -14.59
CA ILE A 54 43.70 5.39 -15.67
C ILE A 54 42.63 6.45 -15.25
N ILE A 55 43.04 7.72 -15.21
CA ILE A 55 42.29 9.01 -15.24
C ILE A 55 42.98 9.80 -16.40
N PRO A 56 42.36 10.67 -17.24
CA PRO A 56 41.44 11.80 -16.95
C PRO A 56 40.32 11.94 -18.03
N GLU A 57 39.39 12.89 -18.14
CA GLU A 57 39.28 14.35 -17.90
C GLU A 57 37.78 14.69 -17.72
N GLU A 58 37.42 15.47 -16.70
CA GLU A 58 37.04 16.89 -16.79
C GLU A 58 35.61 17.17 -17.29
N ASN A 59 34.70 17.53 -16.36
CA ASN A 59 33.93 18.76 -16.51
C ASN A 59 33.50 19.29 -15.14
N VAL A 60 33.60 20.61 -15.02
CA VAL A 60 33.60 21.42 -13.80
C VAL A 60 32.18 21.72 -13.33
N THR A 61 32.10 21.87 -12.01
CA THR A 61 31.05 22.33 -11.08
C THR A 61 30.19 23.53 -11.57
N PRO A 62 29.01 23.79 -10.96
CA PRO A 62 29.04 24.54 -9.71
C PRO A 62 28.16 23.98 -8.59
N GLU A 63 28.67 24.17 -7.38
CA GLU A 63 28.02 24.03 -6.09
C GLU A 63 26.73 24.86 -6.02
N VAL A 64 25.66 24.28 -5.47
CA VAL A 64 24.76 25.04 -4.60
C VAL A 64 24.54 24.19 -3.35
N ASN A 65 25.22 24.63 -2.30
CA ASN A 65 25.05 24.19 -0.93
C ASN A 65 23.68 24.64 -0.42
N VAL A 66 22.78 23.71 -0.04
CA VAL A 66 21.72 24.01 0.93
C VAL A 66 21.66 22.84 1.92
N THR A 67 22.44 22.99 2.98
CA THR A 67 22.12 22.41 4.27
C THR A 67 20.76 22.95 4.72
N SER A 68 19.75 22.09 4.76
CA SER A 68 18.63 22.24 5.66
C SER A 68 18.45 20.90 6.37
N GLU A 69 19.08 20.80 7.53
CA GLU A 69 18.61 19.90 8.57
C GLU A 69 17.21 20.37 8.97
N GLU A 70 16.17 19.63 8.59
CA GLU A 70 14.88 19.74 9.27
C GLU A 70 14.46 18.34 9.73
N ASN A 71 14.68 18.11 11.03
CA ASN A 71 14.15 16.98 11.77
C ASN A 71 12.62 16.99 11.69
N VAL A 72 12.04 16.16 10.83
CA VAL A 72 10.59 15.98 10.82
C VAL A 72 10.22 14.94 11.87
N THR A 73 9.85 15.44 13.04
CA THR A 73 9.10 14.67 14.04
C THR A 73 7.69 14.44 13.49
N PRO A 74 7.18 13.19 13.43
CA PRO A 74 5.80 12.94 13.01
C PRO A 74 4.80 13.50 14.04
N GLY A 75 4.26 14.67 13.75
CA GLY A 75 3.24 15.35 14.55
C GLY A 75 1.83 15.09 14.05
N GLU A 76 1.15 14.19 14.74
CA GLU A 76 -0.28 14.19 15.11
C GLU A 76 -1.26 15.07 14.29
N ASN A 77 -2.04 14.39 13.47
CA ASN A 77 -3.44 14.65 13.10
C ASN A 77 -3.84 16.05 12.59
N GLY A 78 -4.02 16.11 11.27
CA GLY A 78 -5.30 16.59 10.74
C GLY A 78 -5.35 17.94 10.03
N LYS A 79 -4.30 18.37 9.32
CA LYS A 79 -4.41 19.27 8.16
C LYS A 79 -3.05 19.42 7.45
N LEU A 80 -2.69 18.47 6.59
CA LEU A 80 -1.57 18.72 5.67
C LEU A 80 -2.04 19.72 4.61
N ASN A 81 -1.68 20.99 4.80
CA ASN A 81 -1.79 22.05 3.81
C ASN A 81 -0.63 21.93 2.82
N ILE A 82 -0.62 20.82 2.07
CA ILE A 82 0.38 20.53 1.04
C ILE A 82 0.42 21.71 0.08
N SER A 83 1.60 22.31 -0.06
CA SER A 83 1.82 23.40 -1.00
C SER A 83 1.47 22.91 -2.41
N THR A 84 0.85 23.77 -3.21
CA THR A 84 0.54 23.41 -4.62
C THR A 84 1.81 23.05 -5.41
N SER A 85 2.99 23.46 -4.95
CA SER A 85 4.29 23.08 -5.51
C SER A 85 4.58 21.59 -5.33
N GLU A 86 4.40 21.02 -4.13
CA GLU A 86 4.65 19.59 -3.86
C GLU A 86 3.75 18.69 -4.71
N ILE A 87 2.49 19.07 -4.91
CA ILE A 87 1.55 18.31 -5.77
C ILE A 87 1.98 18.35 -7.26
N LYS A 88 2.59 19.44 -7.71
CA LYS A 88 3.06 19.57 -9.10
C LYS A 88 4.28 18.68 -9.39
N GLU A 89 5.03 18.32 -8.36
CA GLU A 89 6.24 17.50 -8.48
C GLU A 89 5.95 16.00 -8.30
N THR A 90 4.80 15.61 -7.73
CA THR A 90 4.42 14.19 -7.64
C THR A 90 3.91 13.65 -8.98
N PRO A 91 4.63 12.73 -9.66
CA PRO A 91 4.17 12.17 -10.94
C PRO A 91 2.93 11.26 -10.77
N TYR A 92 2.73 10.70 -9.57
CA TYR A 92 1.63 9.79 -9.25
C TYR A 92 0.45 10.54 -8.60
N LEU A 93 -0.16 11.45 -9.35
CA LEU A 93 -1.37 12.17 -8.92
C LEU A 93 -2.65 11.44 -9.33
N LEU A 94 -3.35 10.87 -8.34
CA LEU A 94 -4.63 10.22 -8.48
C LEU A 94 -5.79 11.21 -8.32
N ARG A 95 -6.49 11.48 -9.43
CA ARG A 95 -7.65 12.37 -9.44
C ARG A 95 -8.92 11.59 -9.10
N LEU A 96 -9.57 11.99 -8.03
CA LEU A 96 -10.87 11.46 -7.59
C LEU A 96 -11.98 12.35 -8.15
N ILE A 97 -12.68 11.90 -9.19
CA ILE A 97 -13.69 12.70 -9.91
C ILE A 97 -14.79 11.80 -10.48
N ASN A 98 -16.03 12.29 -10.51
CA ASN A 98 -17.19 11.57 -11.05
C ASN A 98 -17.33 10.15 -10.49
N LYS A 99 -17.12 9.98 -9.17
CA LYS A 99 -17.14 8.68 -8.47
C LYS A 99 -16.17 7.62 -9.05
N ARG A 100 -15.07 8.08 -9.64
CA ARG A 100 -13.97 7.27 -10.19
C ARG A 100 -12.62 7.84 -9.78
N VAL A 101 -11.59 7.01 -9.90
CA VAL A 101 -10.19 7.40 -9.77
C VAL A 101 -9.51 7.35 -11.14
N SER A 102 -8.51 8.21 -11.38
CA SER A 102 -7.79 8.26 -12.67
C SER A 102 -6.98 6.99 -12.97
N SER A 103 -6.47 6.31 -11.94
CA SER A 103 -5.91 4.97 -12.05
C SER A 103 -6.28 4.16 -10.81
N SER A 104 -6.72 2.92 -10.99
CA SER A 104 -7.04 1.98 -9.89
C SER A 104 -5.85 1.16 -9.43
N SER A 105 -4.73 1.20 -10.15
CA SER A 105 -3.50 0.53 -9.78
C SER A 105 -2.28 1.36 -10.19
N LEU A 106 -1.22 1.28 -9.41
CA LEU A 106 0.07 1.90 -9.68
C LEU A 106 1.19 0.95 -9.21
N GLU A 107 2.32 1.01 -9.92
CA GLU A 107 3.58 0.43 -9.48
C GLU A 107 4.57 1.58 -9.31
N ILE A 108 5.16 1.69 -8.12
CA ILE A 108 6.11 2.74 -7.75
C ILE A 108 7.33 2.11 -7.07
N LYS A 109 8.38 2.91 -6.88
CA LYS A 109 9.59 2.53 -6.15
C LYS A 109 9.53 3.02 -4.70
N LYS A 110 10.23 2.30 -3.82
CA LYS A 110 10.46 2.73 -2.44
C LYS A 110 11.06 4.15 -2.41
N GLY A 111 10.49 5.01 -1.56
CA GLY A 111 10.81 6.42 -1.44
C GLY A 111 9.94 7.34 -2.31
N GLU A 112 9.14 6.81 -3.22
CA GLU A 112 8.24 7.62 -4.04
C GLU A 112 6.94 7.96 -3.31
N SER A 113 6.23 8.98 -3.81
CA SER A 113 5.01 9.49 -3.20
C SER A 113 3.82 9.44 -4.15
N VAL A 114 2.65 9.11 -3.60
CA VAL A 114 1.36 9.16 -4.31
C VAL A 114 0.49 10.24 -3.69
N SER A 115 -0.19 10.99 -4.55
CA SER A 115 -1.10 12.06 -4.15
C SER A 115 -2.53 11.72 -4.57
N TRP A 116 -3.49 11.79 -3.66
CA TRP A 116 -4.93 11.69 -3.97
C TRP A 116 -5.56 13.07 -3.90
N ILE A 117 -6.14 13.56 -4.99
CA ILE A 117 -6.83 14.86 -5.04
C ILE A 117 -8.32 14.70 -5.29
N ASN A 118 -9.13 15.30 -4.42
CA ASN A 118 -10.58 15.34 -4.61
C ASN A 118 -10.96 16.44 -5.60
N MET A 119 -11.53 16.03 -6.73
CA MET A 119 -12.03 16.91 -7.79
C MET A 119 -13.54 16.78 -8.00
N GLU A 120 -14.29 16.22 -7.03
CA GLU A 120 -15.75 16.13 -7.12
C GLU A 120 -16.42 17.47 -6.92
N GLU A 121 -16.91 18.04 -8.02
CA GLU A 121 -17.50 19.38 -8.05
C GLU A 121 -19.03 19.38 -8.00
N ASN A 122 -19.69 18.33 -8.52
CA ASN A 122 -21.14 18.34 -8.76
C ASN A 122 -21.84 17.07 -8.24
N PRO A 123 -22.30 17.08 -6.97
CA PRO A 123 -22.12 18.13 -5.97
C PRO A 123 -20.72 18.09 -5.35
N LYS A 124 -20.27 19.22 -4.79
CA LYS A 124 -19.05 19.27 -3.97
C LYS A 124 -19.22 18.35 -2.78
N ARG A 125 -18.28 17.42 -2.60
CA ARG A 125 -18.26 16.45 -1.51
C ARG A 125 -16.93 16.49 -0.80
N VAL A 126 -16.94 16.19 0.50
CA VAL A 126 -15.75 15.77 1.22
C VAL A 126 -15.68 14.24 1.08
N LEU A 127 -14.53 13.73 0.65
CA LEU A 127 -14.28 12.29 0.56
C LEU A 127 -13.48 11.86 1.79
N THR A 128 -13.68 10.64 2.26
CA THR A 128 -12.86 10.05 3.32
C THR A 128 -11.96 8.99 2.70
N LEU A 129 -10.66 9.27 2.67
CA LEU A 129 -9.59 8.36 2.23
C LEU A 129 -9.19 7.45 3.39
N VAL A 130 -9.12 6.15 3.12
CA VAL A 130 -8.77 5.11 4.08
C VAL A 130 -7.60 4.31 3.51
N SER A 131 -6.58 4.09 4.32
CA SER A 131 -5.56 3.06 4.10
C SER A 131 -5.98 1.78 4.83
N GLU A 132 -6.06 0.67 4.12
CA GLU A 132 -6.46 -0.62 4.72
C GLU A 132 -5.35 -1.17 5.64
N GLU A 133 -4.11 -0.88 5.33
CA GLU A 133 -2.92 -1.22 6.13
C GLU A 133 -2.67 -0.23 7.29
N LYS A 134 -3.57 0.75 7.49
CA LYS A 134 -3.50 1.75 8.57
C LYS A 134 -2.20 2.57 8.55
N LEU A 135 -1.71 2.89 7.37
CA LEU A 135 -0.53 3.75 7.18
C LEU A 135 -0.73 5.16 7.73
N PHE A 136 -1.99 5.60 7.78
CA PHE A 136 -2.41 6.89 8.32
C PHE A 136 -3.87 6.81 8.79
N GLU A 137 -4.28 7.76 9.63
CA GLU A 137 -5.68 7.88 10.06
C GLU A 137 -6.61 8.29 8.91
N ASN A 138 -7.87 7.85 8.96
CA ASN A 138 -8.88 8.20 7.97
C ASN A 138 -8.88 9.71 7.67
N THR A 139 -8.57 10.06 6.42
CA THR A 139 -8.28 11.43 6.04
C THR A 139 -9.42 12.04 5.23
N ASN A 140 -9.88 13.22 5.64
CA ASN A 140 -10.91 13.96 4.92
C ASN A 140 -10.30 14.81 3.80
N LEU A 141 -10.67 14.52 2.55
CA LEU A 141 -10.28 15.24 1.35
C LEU A 141 -11.40 16.19 0.92
N ALA A 142 -11.26 17.48 1.22
CA ALA A 142 -12.18 18.51 0.71
C ALA A 142 -11.95 18.77 -0.80
N TYR A 143 -12.92 19.42 -1.46
CA TYR A 143 -12.81 19.77 -2.89
C TYR A 143 -11.51 20.56 -3.18
N ARG A 144 -10.77 20.11 -4.19
CA ARG A 144 -9.44 20.59 -4.61
C ARG A 144 -8.35 20.50 -3.54
N ARG A 145 -8.54 19.66 -2.52
CA ARG A 145 -7.47 19.30 -1.59
C ARG A 145 -6.90 17.94 -1.94
N ALA A 146 -5.59 17.83 -1.77
CA ALA A 146 -4.86 16.60 -1.95
C ALA A 146 -4.33 16.11 -0.60
N PHE A 147 -4.11 14.80 -0.52
CA PHE A 147 -3.30 14.16 0.50
C PHE A 147 -2.19 13.39 -0.21
N THR A 148 -0.98 13.46 0.33
CA THR A 148 0.20 12.82 -0.25
C THR A 148 0.81 11.90 0.79
N TYR A 149 1.20 10.71 0.36
CA TYR A 149 1.88 9.74 1.20
C TYR A 149 3.13 9.23 0.50
N THR A 150 4.24 9.19 1.23
CA THR A 150 5.54 8.65 0.78
C THR A 150 5.69 7.22 1.27
N PHE A 151 5.97 6.30 0.34
CA PHE A 151 6.07 4.89 0.64
C PHE A 151 7.51 4.50 0.94
N ASN A 152 7.81 4.33 2.22
CA ASN A 152 9.16 3.99 2.67
C ASN A 152 9.43 2.49 2.76
N GLU A 153 8.41 1.65 2.56
CA GLU A 153 8.56 0.20 2.60
C GLU A 153 7.92 -0.45 1.37
N THR A 154 8.52 -1.54 0.90
CA THR A 154 8.00 -2.34 -0.21
C THR A 154 6.75 -3.11 0.21
N GLY A 155 5.91 -3.47 -0.77
CA GLY A 155 4.69 -4.22 -0.56
C GLY A 155 3.50 -3.69 -1.35
N ASP A 156 2.36 -4.34 -1.17
CA ASP A 156 1.09 -3.99 -1.79
C ASP A 156 0.20 -3.27 -0.78
N TYR A 157 -0.25 -2.07 -1.14
CA TYR A 157 -1.07 -1.22 -0.28
C TYR A 157 -2.43 -0.94 -0.90
N HIS A 158 -3.47 -0.95 -0.09
CA HIS A 158 -4.85 -0.82 -0.54
C HIS A 158 -5.48 0.44 0.06
N PHE A 159 -6.07 1.22 -0.83
CA PHE A 159 -6.73 2.46 -0.48
C PHE A 159 -8.16 2.46 -0.96
N SER A 160 -9.06 2.99 -0.13
CA SER A 160 -10.47 3.10 -0.47
C SER A 160 -11.02 4.48 -0.13
N ILE A 161 -12.08 4.86 -0.84
CA ILE A 161 -12.92 6.01 -0.48
C ILE A 161 -14.21 5.48 0.11
N VAL A 162 -14.54 5.92 1.32
CA VAL A 162 -15.74 5.45 2.05
C VAL A 162 -17.00 5.60 1.18
N GLY A 163 -17.71 4.49 0.97
CA GLY A 163 -18.94 4.45 0.18
C GLY A 163 -18.75 4.61 -1.33
N GLN A 164 -17.52 4.57 -1.85
CA GLN A 164 -17.20 4.66 -3.28
C GLN A 164 -16.25 3.53 -3.71
N PRO A 165 -16.70 2.27 -3.78
CA PRO A 165 -15.84 1.12 -4.12
C PRO A 165 -15.18 1.21 -5.50
N ARG A 166 -15.73 2.02 -6.42
CA ARG A 166 -15.15 2.28 -7.75
C ARG A 166 -13.95 3.23 -7.73
N MET A 167 -13.57 3.71 -6.55
CA MET A 167 -12.41 4.57 -6.32
C MET A 167 -11.32 3.84 -5.52
N ASN A 168 -11.43 2.52 -5.35
CA ASN A 168 -10.37 1.74 -4.70
C ASN A 168 -9.11 1.74 -5.56
N VAL A 169 -7.95 1.77 -4.89
CA VAL A 169 -6.64 1.84 -5.52
C VAL A 169 -5.72 0.82 -4.86
N THR A 170 -4.97 0.08 -5.67
CA THR A 170 -3.83 -0.72 -5.23
C THR A 170 -2.54 0.00 -5.62
N VAL A 171 -1.59 0.13 -4.69
CA VAL A 171 -0.25 0.66 -4.95
C VAL A 171 0.75 -0.44 -4.62
N GLY A 172 1.40 -0.98 -5.65
CA GLY A 172 2.55 -1.86 -5.50
C GLY A 172 3.82 -1.04 -5.35
N VAL A 173 4.65 -1.37 -4.36
CA VAL A 173 5.91 -0.69 -4.06
C VAL A 173 7.05 -1.68 -4.14
N ALA A 174 7.93 -1.47 -5.12
CA ALA A 174 9.11 -2.31 -5.34
C ALA A 174 10.40 -1.62 -4.84
N GLU A 175 11.48 -2.39 -4.81
CA GLU A 175 12.82 -1.82 -4.60
C GLU A 175 13.21 -0.85 -5.74
N PRO A 176 14.16 0.07 -5.50
CA PRO A 176 14.59 1.06 -6.49
C PRO A 176 15.14 0.50 -7.82
#